data_AF-A0A556V7M3-F1
#
_entry.id   AF-A0A556V7M3-F1
#
_cell.length_a   1.000
_cell.length_b   1.000
_cell.length_c   1.000
_cell.angle_alpha   90.00
_cell.angle_beta   90.00
_cell.angle_gamma   90.00
#
_symmetry.space_group_name_H-M   'P 1'
#
loop_
_entity.id
_entity.type
_entity.pdbx_description
1 polymer ?
#
loop_
_entity_poly.entity_id
_entity_poly.type
_entity_poly.pdbx_seq_one_letter_code
_entity_poly.pdbx_strand_id
1 'polypeptide(L)'
;MDKTYEKKFPVSSLTISRVQFGMFPDEFTFNILIDSYLKDEDYKGACSVVEEVMFQEAFDSSTTQILSLFALSKYLATKPECSWQMERHMGAALLLAGLKQENSVGLSAQLLGHALIGKVEITRGIHAVFHNMPLMWTPGYLKRGLAVMERVCNDAGHLKLCKESLDSVQMILQDLMMTPASEKAEEENAEIQTVTVDDDDELERAKLPQYMARFKELNEQLQTQGKVETRSLDTLVSVLAEDKLRTCEEQDLSQYEKKVQAWETERLQLVQREEMMKQKVKQERMSIKSAQAVQ
;
A
#
# COMPACT_ATOMS: atom_id res chain seq x y z
N MET A 1 -16.01 10.91 -36.30
CA MET A 1 -16.51 10.06 -35.20
C MET A 1 -15.66 8.81 -35.19
N ASP A 2 -14.44 8.89 -34.63
CA ASP A 2 -13.58 7.72 -34.42
C ASP A 2 -13.69 7.32 -32.96
N LYS A 3 -14.51 6.29 -32.71
CA LYS A 3 -14.71 5.66 -31.40
C LYS A 3 -13.81 4.43 -31.27
N THR A 4 -12.49 4.61 -31.22
CA THR A 4 -11.57 3.44 -31.27
C THR A 4 -10.35 3.49 -30.35
N TYR A 5 -10.29 4.38 -29.36
CA TYR A 5 -9.15 4.41 -28.42
C TYR A 5 -9.50 4.57 -26.93
N GLU A 6 -10.72 4.24 -26.51
CA GLU A 6 -10.99 3.98 -25.09
C GLU A 6 -10.78 2.49 -24.79
N LYS A 7 -9.56 1.98 -25.04
CA LYS A 7 -9.10 0.88 -24.20
C LYS A 7 -8.75 1.53 -22.88
N LYS A 8 -9.70 1.55 -21.93
CA LYS A 8 -9.37 1.70 -20.50
C LYS A 8 -8.25 0.71 -20.26
N PHE A 9 -7.01 1.17 -20.13
CA PHE A 9 -5.91 0.31 -19.76
C PHE A 9 -6.25 -0.14 -18.34
N PRO A 10 -6.62 -1.41 -18.13
CA PRO A 10 -6.93 -1.86 -16.79
C PRO A 10 -5.64 -1.73 -15.96
N VAL A 11 -5.76 -1.37 -14.69
CA VAL A 11 -4.60 -1.26 -13.75
C VAL A 11 -3.77 -2.56 -13.73
N SER A 12 -4.36 -3.69 -14.12
CA SER A 12 -3.65 -4.95 -14.39
C SER A 12 -2.56 -4.85 -15.47
N SER A 13 -2.53 -3.81 -16.29
CA SER A 13 -1.44 -3.53 -17.23
C SER A 13 -0.27 -2.77 -16.59
N LEU A 14 -0.46 -2.09 -15.46
CA LEU A 14 0.61 -1.41 -14.74
C LEU A 14 1.52 -2.42 -14.02
N THR A 15 0.95 -3.45 -13.39
CA THR A 15 1.71 -4.57 -12.78
C THR A 15 2.55 -5.32 -13.83
N ILE A 16 1.94 -5.65 -14.98
CA ILE A 16 2.61 -6.25 -16.13
C ILE A 16 3.71 -5.31 -16.64
N SER A 17 3.49 -3.99 -16.56
CA SER A 17 4.46 -3.00 -17.04
C SER A 17 5.72 -2.83 -16.20
N ARG A 18 5.70 -3.12 -14.90
CA ARG A 18 6.89 -2.91 -14.07
C ARG A 18 8.00 -3.88 -14.41
N VAL A 19 7.67 -5.17 -14.42
CA VAL A 19 8.63 -6.24 -14.71
C VAL A 19 9.00 -6.27 -16.20
N GLN A 20 8.06 -5.96 -17.10
CA GLN A 20 8.31 -6.06 -18.54
C GLN A 20 8.79 -4.76 -19.19
N PHE A 21 8.24 -3.60 -18.79
CA PHE A 21 8.56 -2.29 -19.38
C PHE A 21 9.49 -1.44 -18.51
N GLY A 22 9.76 -1.84 -17.25
CA GLY A 22 10.65 -1.10 -16.34
C GLY A 22 10.14 0.29 -15.99
N MET A 23 8.83 0.52 -16.07
CA MET A 23 8.21 1.81 -15.75
C MET A 23 7.89 1.88 -14.26
N PHE A 24 8.53 2.81 -13.56
CA PHE A 24 8.29 3.10 -12.14
C PHE A 24 7.78 4.54 -12.02
N PRO A 25 6.46 4.74 -11.86
CA PRO A 25 5.88 6.09 -11.74
C PRO A 25 6.38 6.82 -10.49
N ASP A 26 6.41 8.16 -10.58
CA ASP A 26 6.62 9.06 -9.44
C ASP A 26 5.38 9.04 -8.51
N GLU A 27 5.57 9.29 -7.21
CA GLU A 27 4.52 9.54 -6.21
C GLU A 27 3.41 10.49 -6.71
N PHE A 28 3.79 11.59 -7.37
CA PHE A 28 2.85 12.55 -7.94
C PHE A 28 1.99 11.93 -9.07
N THR A 29 2.59 11.03 -9.86
CA THR A 29 1.86 10.30 -10.91
C THR A 29 0.87 9.32 -10.27
N PHE A 30 1.26 8.64 -9.19
CA PHE A 30 0.35 7.80 -8.41
C PHE A 30 -0.82 8.60 -7.84
N ASN A 31 -0.56 9.80 -7.30
CA ASN A 31 -1.61 10.66 -6.76
C ASN A 31 -2.66 11.03 -7.83
N ILE A 32 -2.21 11.40 -9.04
CA ILE A 32 -3.10 11.68 -10.17
C ILE A 32 -3.92 10.44 -10.54
N LEU A 33 -3.28 9.26 -10.62
CA LEU A 33 -3.97 8.02 -10.96
C LEU A 33 -5.04 7.68 -9.91
N ILE A 34 -4.69 7.71 -8.63
CA ILE A 34 -5.63 7.44 -7.53
C ILE A 34 -6.80 8.43 -7.58
N ASP A 35 -6.52 9.73 -7.71
CA ASP A 35 -7.56 10.77 -7.80
C ASP A 35 -8.49 10.57 -9.01
N SER A 36 -7.95 10.17 -10.17
CA SER A 36 -8.78 9.86 -11.34
C SER A 36 -9.74 8.69 -11.10
N TYR A 37 -9.27 7.61 -10.46
CA TYR A 37 -10.11 6.48 -10.11
C TYR A 37 -11.14 6.81 -9.03
N LEU A 38 -10.78 7.66 -8.07
CA LEU A 38 -11.70 8.14 -7.03
C LEU A 38 -12.82 9.00 -7.64
N LYS A 39 -12.51 9.85 -8.62
CA LYS A 39 -13.49 10.66 -9.36
C LYS A 39 -14.44 9.81 -10.21
N ASP A 40 -13.94 8.71 -10.76
CA ASP A 40 -14.72 7.75 -11.54
C ASP A 40 -15.50 6.74 -10.66
N GLU A 41 -15.43 6.86 -9.32
CA GLU A 41 -16.01 5.94 -8.33
C GLU A 41 -15.55 4.47 -8.48
N ASP A 42 -14.42 4.23 -9.17
CA ASP A 42 -13.84 2.89 -9.33
C ASP A 42 -12.86 2.57 -8.20
N TYR A 43 -13.40 2.13 -7.06
CA TYR A 43 -12.60 1.78 -5.88
C TYR A 43 -11.70 0.57 -6.09
N LYS A 44 -12.07 -0.37 -6.98
CA LYS A 44 -11.25 -1.56 -7.26
C LYS A 44 -10.01 -1.18 -8.06
N GLY A 45 -10.17 -0.28 -9.04
CA GLY A 45 -9.07 0.34 -9.77
C GLY A 45 -8.14 1.10 -8.82
N ALA A 46 -8.71 1.95 -7.96
CA ALA A 46 -7.94 2.71 -6.97
C ALA A 46 -7.13 1.81 -6.03
N CYS A 47 -7.71 0.74 -5.48
CA CYS A 47 -7.00 -0.23 -4.65
C CYS A 47 -5.85 -0.89 -5.39
N SER A 48 -6.05 -1.28 -6.65
CA SER A 48 -4.99 -1.87 -7.47
C SER A 48 -3.82 -0.90 -7.66
N VAL A 49 -4.06 0.41 -7.78
CA VAL A 49 -2.99 1.41 -7.83
C VAL A 49 -2.28 1.54 -6.49
N VAL A 50 -3.02 1.49 -5.37
CA VAL A 50 -2.43 1.51 -4.02
C VAL A 50 -1.55 0.28 -3.76
N GLU A 51 -1.91 -0.89 -4.28
CA GLU A 51 -1.03 -2.07 -4.24
C GLU A 51 0.29 -1.79 -4.97
N GLU A 52 0.26 -1.10 -6.11
CA GLU A 52 1.48 -0.73 -6.86
C GLU A 52 2.35 0.26 -6.07
N VAL A 53 1.74 1.25 -5.42
CA VAL A 53 2.43 2.17 -4.50
C VAL A 53 3.09 1.39 -3.37
N MET A 54 2.37 0.42 -2.80
CA MET A 54 2.86 -0.45 -1.74
C MET A 54 4.06 -1.27 -2.19
N PHE A 55 4.02 -1.91 -3.36
CA PHE A 55 5.16 -2.68 -3.87
C PHE A 55 6.41 -1.84 -4.15
N GLN A 56 6.25 -0.55 -4.40
CA GLN A 56 7.38 0.37 -4.59
C GLN A 56 7.80 1.07 -3.29
N GLU A 57 7.10 0.80 -2.18
CA GLU A 57 7.27 1.48 -0.89
C GLU A 57 7.23 3.02 -1.01
N ALA A 58 6.50 3.53 -2.02
CA ALA A 58 6.47 4.95 -2.39
C ALA A 58 5.46 5.74 -1.53
N PHE A 59 5.66 5.70 -0.21
CA PHE A 59 4.85 6.41 0.78
C PHE A 59 5.63 7.56 1.43
N ASP A 60 6.50 8.28 0.72
CA ASP A 60 7.23 9.40 1.34
C ASP A 60 6.39 10.68 1.36
N SER A 61 5.58 10.93 0.32
CA SER A 61 4.63 12.05 0.34
C SER A 61 3.43 11.81 1.26
N SER A 62 3.10 12.84 2.05
CA SER A 62 1.91 12.86 2.91
C SER A 62 0.62 12.78 2.09
N THR A 63 0.60 13.36 0.88
CA THR A 63 -0.54 13.32 -0.04
C THR A 63 -0.85 11.89 -0.45
N THR A 64 0.17 11.14 -0.85
CA THR A 64 0.04 9.74 -1.29
C THR A 64 -0.47 8.85 -0.16
N GLN A 65 0.01 9.08 1.07
CA GLN A 65 -0.47 8.35 2.25
C GLN A 65 -1.96 8.62 2.51
N ILE A 66 -2.39 9.88 2.49
CA ILE A 66 -3.78 10.26 2.76
C ILE A 66 -4.72 9.72 1.68
N LEU A 67 -4.35 9.89 0.40
CA LEU A 67 -5.13 9.36 -0.73
C LEU A 67 -5.23 7.84 -0.71
N SER A 68 -4.14 7.15 -0.38
CA SER A 68 -4.13 5.69 -0.26
C SER A 68 -5.04 5.22 0.88
N LEU A 69 -4.97 5.86 2.04
CA LEU A 69 -5.85 5.56 3.17
C LEU A 69 -7.33 5.81 2.83
N PHE A 70 -7.61 6.88 2.07
CA PHE A 70 -8.97 7.21 1.64
C PHE A 70 -9.52 6.17 0.65
N ALA A 71 -8.72 5.77 -0.34
CA ALA A 71 -9.10 4.71 -1.27
C ALA A 71 -9.39 3.38 -0.53
N LEU A 72 -8.51 3.00 0.40
CA LEU A 72 -8.66 1.77 1.19
C LEU A 72 -9.87 1.84 2.13
N SER A 73 -10.13 2.97 2.79
CA SER A 73 -11.30 3.12 3.67
C SER A 73 -12.62 3.01 2.90
N LYS A 74 -12.69 3.64 1.72
CA LYS A 74 -13.87 3.56 0.84
C LYS A 74 -14.11 2.14 0.33
N TYR A 75 -13.03 1.43 -0.02
CA TYR A 75 -13.11 0.04 -0.45
C TYR A 75 -13.57 -0.91 0.67
N LEU A 76 -13.05 -0.72 1.89
CA LEU A 76 -13.50 -1.49 3.06
C LEU A 76 -14.97 -1.23 3.39
N ALA A 77 -15.46 0.01 3.21
CA ALA A 77 -16.86 0.34 3.39
C ALA A 77 -17.78 -0.36 2.38
N THR A 78 -17.28 -0.66 1.17
CA THR A 78 -18.04 -1.39 0.14
C THR A 78 -18.14 -2.91 0.40
N LYS A 79 -17.38 -3.44 1.37
CA LYS A 79 -17.36 -4.86 1.81
C LYS A 79 -17.47 -5.91 0.70
N PRO A 80 -16.54 -5.97 -0.26
CA PRO A 80 -16.44 -7.10 -1.17
C PRO A 80 -15.96 -8.37 -0.44
N GLU A 81 -16.30 -9.55 -0.98
CA GLU A 81 -15.68 -10.81 -0.60
C GLU A 81 -14.17 -10.71 -0.86
N CYS A 82 -13.39 -10.61 0.21
CA CYS A 82 -11.95 -10.42 0.12
C CYS A 82 -11.27 -11.78 -0.07
N SER A 83 -10.59 -11.96 -1.20
CA SER A 83 -9.60 -13.03 -1.34
C SER A 83 -8.48 -12.85 -0.32
N TRP A 84 -7.88 -13.95 0.14
CA TRP A 84 -6.75 -13.92 1.08
C TRP A 84 -5.57 -13.06 0.57
N GLN A 85 -5.37 -13.00 -0.76
CA GLN A 85 -4.34 -12.16 -1.38
C GLN A 85 -4.66 -10.68 -1.22
N MET A 86 -5.93 -10.32 -1.41
CA MET A 86 -6.43 -8.96 -1.22
C MET A 86 -6.35 -8.56 0.26
N GLU A 87 -6.71 -9.45 1.20
CA GLU A 87 -6.55 -9.19 2.64
C GLU A 87 -5.08 -8.91 3.00
N ARG A 88 -4.15 -9.68 2.42
CA ARG A 88 -2.70 -9.48 2.59
C ARG A 88 -2.24 -8.14 2.01
N HIS A 89 -2.60 -7.82 0.78
CA HIS A 89 -2.19 -6.57 0.12
C HIS A 89 -2.78 -5.34 0.81
N MET A 90 -4.08 -5.37 1.13
CA MET A 90 -4.73 -4.30 1.90
C MET A 90 -4.10 -4.12 3.27
N GLY A 91 -3.85 -5.23 3.98
CA GLY A 91 -3.21 -5.19 5.30
C GLY A 91 -1.82 -4.55 5.26
N ALA A 92 -1.03 -4.91 4.26
CA ALA A 92 0.30 -4.34 4.02
C ALA A 92 0.25 -2.86 3.64
N ALA A 93 -0.64 -2.48 2.72
CA ALA A 93 -0.80 -1.09 2.30
C ALA A 93 -1.25 -0.18 3.46
N LEU A 94 -2.22 -0.62 4.28
CA LEU A 94 -2.66 0.09 5.48
C LEU A 94 -1.52 0.24 6.51
N LEU A 95 -0.71 -0.81 6.68
CA LEU A 95 0.42 -0.77 7.60
C LEU A 95 1.47 0.24 7.15
N LEU A 96 1.91 0.16 5.89
CA LEU A 96 2.95 1.05 5.35
C LEU A 96 2.50 2.51 5.31
N ALA A 97 1.28 2.79 4.84
CA ALA A 97 0.72 4.14 4.85
C ALA A 97 0.54 4.65 6.29
N GLY A 98 0.17 3.78 7.22
CA GLY A 98 -0.02 4.11 8.62
C GLY A 98 1.28 4.43 9.37
N LEU A 99 2.41 3.76 9.07
CA LEU A 99 3.68 3.94 9.78
C LEU A 99 4.23 5.37 9.72
N LYS A 100 3.95 6.09 8.63
CA LYS A 100 4.43 7.46 8.42
C LYS A 100 3.48 8.53 8.99
N GLN A 101 2.27 8.14 9.40
CA GLN A 101 1.24 9.04 9.92
C GLN A 101 1.17 8.95 11.45
N GLU A 102 1.53 10.03 12.16
CA GLU A 102 1.40 10.12 13.63
C GLU A 102 -0.03 10.52 14.10
N ASN A 103 -1.03 10.40 13.23
CA ASN A 103 -2.41 10.78 13.51
C ASN A 103 -3.22 9.59 14.06
N SER A 104 -4.37 9.91 14.70
CA SER A 104 -5.40 8.94 15.11
C SER A 104 -5.75 7.94 13.99
N VAL A 105 -5.90 8.44 12.77
CA VAL A 105 -6.19 7.66 11.55
C VAL A 105 -5.02 6.74 11.15
N GLY A 106 -3.78 7.19 11.33
CA GLY A 106 -2.59 6.37 11.03
C GLY A 106 -2.49 5.17 11.96
N LEU A 107 -2.73 5.39 13.26
CA LEU A 107 -2.69 4.32 14.26
C LEU A 107 -3.86 3.33 14.11
N SER A 108 -5.05 3.80 13.76
CA SER A 108 -6.17 2.91 13.46
C SER A 108 -5.95 2.08 12.18
N ALA A 109 -5.32 2.67 11.16
CA ALA A 109 -4.91 1.96 9.95
C ALA A 109 -3.81 0.92 10.24
N GLN A 110 -2.80 1.25 11.07
CA GLN A 110 -1.78 0.28 11.49
C GLN A 110 -2.39 -0.91 12.24
N LEU A 111 -3.32 -0.65 13.16
CA LEU A 111 -4.01 -1.70 13.91
C LEU A 111 -4.78 -2.63 12.97
N LEU A 112 -5.53 -2.07 12.02
CA LEU A 112 -6.28 -2.83 11.04
C LEU A 112 -5.34 -3.62 10.11
N GLY A 113 -4.23 -3.01 9.68
CA GLY A 113 -3.20 -3.66 8.86
C GLY A 113 -2.57 -4.87 9.58
N HIS A 114 -2.18 -4.70 10.84
CA HIS A 114 -1.67 -5.81 11.67
C HIS A 114 -2.71 -6.92 11.88
N ALA A 115 -3.98 -6.58 12.03
CA ALA A 115 -5.04 -7.57 12.20
C ALA A 115 -5.27 -8.41 10.94
N LEU A 116 -5.33 -7.77 9.76
CA LEU A 116 -5.50 -8.45 8.48
C LEU A 116 -4.29 -9.34 8.17
N ILE A 117 -3.07 -8.83 8.36
CA ILE A 117 -1.86 -9.63 8.16
C ILE A 117 -1.79 -10.79 9.16
N GLY A 118 -2.13 -10.55 10.43
CA GLY A 118 -2.17 -11.59 11.46
C GLY A 118 -3.18 -12.71 11.17
N LYS A 119 -4.30 -12.38 10.52
CA LYS A 119 -5.25 -13.39 10.01
C LYS A 119 -4.60 -14.29 8.96
N VAL A 120 -3.86 -13.71 8.02
CA VAL A 120 -3.15 -14.46 6.96
C VAL A 120 -2.03 -15.31 7.57
N GLU A 121 -1.26 -14.77 8.52
CA GLU A 121 -0.21 -15.48 9.26
C GLU A 121 -0.75 -16.75 9.92
N ILE A 122 -1.87 -16.66 10.63
CA ILE A 122 -2.42 -17.81 11.39
C ILE A 122 -3.10 -18.84 10.49
N THR A 123 -3.63 -18.42 9.34
CA THR A 123 -4.36 -19.32 8.43
C THR A 123 -3.45 -20.04 7.45
N ARG A 124 -2.37 -19.40 6.98
CA ARG A 124 -1.50 -19.91 5.90
C ARG A 124 -0.01 -19.94 6.25
N GLY A 125 0.38 -19.44 7.42
CA GLY A 125 1.78 -19.37 7.86
C GLY A 125 2.47 -18.07 7.46
N ILE A 126 3.62 -17.82 8.09
CA ILE A 126 4.40 -16.58 7.90
C ILE A 126 4.93 -16.43 6.46
N HIS A 127 5.24 -17.53 5.78
CA HIS A 127 5.74 -17.50 4.41
C HIS A 127 4.78 -16.82 3.44
N ALA A 128 3.48 -17.07 3.58
CA ALA A 128 2.45 -16.45 2.74
C ALA A 128 2.37 -14.92 2.92
N VAL A 129 2.79 -14.41 4.08
CA VAL A 129 2.77 -12.98 4.42
C VAL A 129 3.89 -12.23 3.70
N PHE A 130 5.15 -12.67 3.82
CA PHE A 130 6.29 -11.92 3.28
C PHE A 130 6.66 -12.26 1.83
N HIS A 131 6.19 -13.40 1.29
CA HIS A 131 6.53 -13.80 -0.07
C HIS A 131 6.01 -12.77 -1.11
N ASN A 132 6.95 -12.18 -1.85
CA ASN A 132 6.74 -11.08 -2.80
C ASN A 132 6.12 -9.81 -2.20
N MET A 133 6.32 -9.56 -0.90
CA MET A 133 5.78 -8.40 -0.20
C MET A 133 6.88 -7.63 0.54
N PRO A 134 6.79 -6.29 0.64
CA PRO A 134 7.66 -5.46 1.47
C PRO A 134 7.32 -5.60 2.97
N LEU A 135 7.36 -6.83 3.49
CA LEU A 135 7.02 -7.16 4.87
C LEU A 135 8.15 -7.95 5.54
N MET A 136 8.24 -7.85 6.86
CA MET A 136 9.22 -8.59 7.64
C MET A 136 8.86 -10.08 7.74
N TRP A 137 9.88 -10.95 7.74
CA TRP A 137 9.71 -12.40 7.97
C TRP A 137 9.50 -12.77 9.45
N THR A 138 9.49 -11.80 10.35
CA THR A 138 9.37 -12.04 11.79
C THR A 138 7.92 -12.31 12.18
N PRO A 139 7.63 -13.40 12.90
CA PRO A 139 6.28 -13.72 13.33
C PRO A 139 5.77 -12.76 14.42
N GLY A 140 4.44 -12.74 14.61
CA GLY A 140 3.76 -12.00 15.67
C GLY A 140 3.18 -10.65 15.23
N TYR A 141 2.45 -10.61 14.12
CA TYR A 141 1.78 -9.37 13.68
C TYR A 141 0.66 -8.94 14.63
N LEU A 142 -0.10 -9.89 15.20
CA LEU A 142 -1.11 -9.59 16.21
C LEU A 142 -0.51 -8.98 17.48
N LYS A 143 0.65 -9.48 17.93
CA LYS A 143 1.37 -8.91 19.07
C LYS A 143 1.77 -7.46 18.81
N ARG A 144 2.21 -7.14 17.59
CA ARG A 144 2.51 -5.76 17.19
C ARG A 144 1.27 -4.88 17.17
N GLY A 145 0.14 -5.40 16.68
CA GLY A 145 -1.15 -4.72 16.77
C GLY A 145 -1.54 -4.37 18.22
N LEU A 146 -1.35 -5.30 19.16
CA LEU A 146 -1.58 -5.04 20.59
C LEU A 146 -0.60 -4.00 21.15
N ALA A 147 0.66 -3.99 20.71
CA ALA A 147 1.62 -2.97 21.10
C ALA A 147 1.22 -1.56 20.60
N VAL A 148 0.56 -1.44 19.44
CA VAL A 148 -0.03 -0.18 18.97
C VAL A 148 -1.14 0.29 19.92
N MET A 149 -2.02 -0.62 20.37
CA MET A 149 -3.04 -0.29 21.37
C MET A 149 -2.42 0.18 22.69
N GLU A 150 -1.35 -0.47 23.15
CA GLU A 150 -0.62 -0.06 24.36
C GLU A 150 0.02 1.31 24.22
N ARG A 151 0.58 1.62 23.04
CA ARG A 151 1.11 2.96 22.75
C ARG A 151 0.01 4.01 22.88
N VAL A 152 -1.21 3.73 22.38
CA VAL A 152 -2.36 4.64 22.53
C VAL A 152 -2.81 4.75 23.98
N CYS A 153 -2.82 3.66 24.75
CA CYS A 153 -3.14 3.69 26.17
C CYS A 153 -2.15 4.55 26.97
N ASN A 154 -0.85 4.42 26.68
CA ASN A 154 0.23 5.12 27.38
C ASN A 154 0.38 6.58 26.95
N ASP A 155 -0.07 6.95 25.75
CA ASP A 155 0.01 8.33 25.29
C ASP A 155 -0.98 9.24 26.05
N ALA A 156 -0.52 10.39 26.49
CA ALA A 156 -1.33 11.40 27.18
C ALA A 156 -2.07 12.33 26.19
N GLY A 157 -1.87 12.14 24.88
CA GLY A 157 -2.44 12.97 23.82
C GLY A 157 -3.90 12.69 23.44
N HIS A 158 -4.39 13.42 22.44
CA HIS A 158 -5.73 13.29 21.83
C HIS A 158 -5.86 12.13 20.84
N LEU A 159 -4.89 11.21 20.77
CA LEU A 159 -4.92 10.09 19.83
C LEU A 159 -6.04 9.13 20.22
N LYS A 160 -6.88 8.82 19.22
CA LYS A 160 -8.02 7.92 19.38
C LYS A 160 -7.85 6.72 18.45
N LEU A 161 -8.61 5.67 18.72
CA LEU A 161 -8.74 4.53 17.84
C LEU A 161 -10.17 4.45 17.33
N CYS A 162 -10.31 4.10 16.05
CA CYS A 162 -11.61 3.92 15.42
C CYS A 162 -12.29 2.67 15.97
N LYS A 163 -13.57 2.79 16.33
CA LYS A 163 -14.37 1.63 16.78
C LYS A 163 -14.42 0.52 15.73
N GLU A 164 -14.53 0.87 14.45
CA GLU A 164 -14.56 -0.11 13.35
C GLU A 164 -13.29 -0.97 13.27
N SER A 165 -12.12 -0.37 13.53
CA SER A 165 -10.84 -1.10 13.57
C SER A 165 -10.79 -2.07 14.74
N LEU A 166 -11.30 -1.66 15.92
CA LEU A 166 -11.37 -2.51 17.11
C LEU A 166 -12.37 -3.67 16.93
N ASP A 167 -13.54 -3.37 16.37
CA ASP A 167 -14.56 -4.38 16.07
C ASP A 167 -14.04 -5.39 15.03
N SER A 168 -13.28 -4.92 14.03
CA SER A 168 -12.64 -5.80 13.03
C SER A 168 -11.59 -6.72 13.65
N VAL A 169 -10.75 -6.20 14.56
CA VAL A 169 -9.77 -7.02 15.31
C VAL A 169 -10.50 -8.06 16.15
N GLN A 170 -11.58 -7.67 16.84
CA GLN A 170 -12.37 -8.59 17.64
C GLN A 170 -12.99 -9.70 16.80
N MET A 171 -13.58 -9.36 15.65
CA MET A 171 -14.15 -10.33 14.72
C MET A 171 -13.11 -11.30 14.18
N ILE A 172 -11.93 -10.81 13.79
CA ILE A 172 -10.83 -11.64 13.31
C ILE A 172 -10.35 -12.60 14.42
N LEU A 173 -10.14 -12.11 15.65
CA LEU A 173 -9.72 -12.94 16.77
C LEU A 173 -10.78 -14.01 17.11
N GLN A 174 -12.06 -13.70 16.99
CA GLN A 174 -13.14 -14.66 17.19
C GLN A 174 -13.21 -15.70 16.06
N ASP A 175 -13.08 -15.28 14.80
CA ASP A 175 -13.07 -16.19 13.64
C ASP A 175 -11.91 -17.19 13.72
N LEU A 176 -10.70 -16.71 14.07
CA LEU A 176 -9.50 -17.52 14.23
C LEU A 176 -9.59 -18.52 15.40
N MET A 177 -10.42 -18.25 16.41
CA MET A 177 -10.70 -19.19 17.51
C MET A 177 -11.67 -20.30 17.09
N MET A 178 -12.58 -20.00 16.16
CA MET A 178 -13.64 -20.91 15.73
C MET A 178 -13.22 -21.80 14.56
N THR A 179 -12.31 -21.34 13.70
CA THR A 179 -11.85 -22.12 12.53
C THR A 179 -10.50 -22.79 12.77
N PRO A 180 -10.42 -24.14 12.75
CA PRO A 180 -9.14 -24.82 12.64
C PRO A 180 -8.58 -24.66 11.22
N ALA A 181 -7.31 -24.24 11.09
CA ALA A 181 -6.58 -23.99 9.83
C ALA A 181 -6.57 -25.14 8.80
N SER A 182 -7.10 -26.33 9.12
CA SER A 182 -7.11 -27.49 8.23
C SER A 182 -8.12 -27.35 7.06
N GLU A 183 -9.15 -26.52 7.17
CA GLU A 183 -10.25 -26.53 6.19
C GLU A 183 -10.10 -25.52 5.04
N LYS A 184 -9.14 -24.58 5.08
CA LYS A 184 -8.96 -23.54 4.03
C LYS A 184 -7.70 -23.71 3.18
N ALA A 185 -6.93 -24.77 3.40
CA ALA A 185 -5.71 -25.06 2.65
C ALA A 185 -5.96 -25.86 1.35
N GLU A 186 -7.15 -26.43 1.15
CA GLU A 186 -7.42 -27.37 0.05
C GLU A 186 -7.94 -26.71 -1.25
N GLU A 187 -8.37 -25.45 -1.22
CA GLU A 187 -8.88 -24.75 -2.39
C GLU A 187 -7.91 -23.64 -2.82
N GLU A 188 -6.84 -24.02 -3.54
CA GLU A 188 -6.39 -23.39 -4.79
C GLU A 188 -4.95 -23.81 -5.15
N ASN A 189 -4.86 -24.61 -6.22
CA ASN A 189 -3.70 -24.89 -7.07
C ASN A 189 -2.52 -25.70 -6.48
N ALA A 190 -2.52 -26.98 -6.87
CA ALA A 190 -1.35 -27.83 -6.98
C ALA A 190 -0.32 -27.22 -7.95
N GLU A 191 0.64 -26.45 -7.44
CA GLU A 191 2.00 -26.30 -7.99
C GLU A 191 2.96 -25.41 -7.17
N ILE A 192 2.55 -24.82 -6.04
CA ILE A 192 3.47 -24.09 -5.16
C ILE A 192 3.97 -25.06 -4.07
N GLN A 193 5.30 -25.25 -4.06
CA GLN A 193 6.05 -26.01 -3.06
C GLN A 193 5.46 -25.83 -1.65
N THR A 194 5.07 -26.96 -1.05
CA THR A 194 4.90 -27.20 0.39
C THR A 194 5.08 -25.95 1.27
N VAL A 195 4.01 -25.17 1.46
CA VAL A 195 3.95 -24.16 2.53
C VAL A 195 3.91 -24.96 3.83
N THR A 196 5.09 -25.18 4.41
CA THR A 196 5.23 -25.84 5.69
C THR A 196 4.89 -24.79 6.74
N VAL A 197 3.86 -25.07 7.53
CA VAL A 197 3.61 -24.37 8.79
C VAL A 197 4.82 -24.71 9.65
N ASP A 198 5.66 -23.72 9.94
CA ASP A 198 6.85 -23.92 10.76
C ASP A 198 6.42 -24.10 12.23
N ASP A 199 7.25 -24.77 13.05
CA ASP A 199 6.99 -24.93 14.49
C ASP A 199 6.72 -23.58 15.19
N ASP A 200 7.31 -22.49 14.67
CA ASP A 200 7.11 -21.12 15.15
C ASP A 200 5.69 -20.58 14.87
N ASP A 201 5.05 -20.96 13.77
CA ASP A 201 3.68 -20.58 13.43
C ASP A 201 2.68 -21.27 14.39
N GLU A 202 2.95 -22.52 14.76
CA GLU A 202 2.15 -23.26 15.75
C GLU A 202 2.28 -22.64 17.15
N LEU A 203 3.49 -22.18 17.52
CA LEU A 203 3.73 -21.47 18.78
C LEU A 203 3.01 -20.13 18.84
N GLU A 204 2.93 -19.38 17.74
CA GLU A 204 2.12 -18.15 17.68
C GLU A 204 0.63 -18.44 17.78
N ARG A 205 0.17 -19.53 17.17
CA ARG A 205 -1.21 -19.97 17.28
C ARG A 205 -1.59 -20.36 18.70
N ALA A 206 -0.69 -21.00 19.45
CA ALA A 206 -0.90 -21.31 20.86
C ALA A 206 -1.04 -20.05 21.75
N LYS A 207 -0.53 -18.89 21.31
CA LYS A 207 -0.65 -17.60 22.02
C LYS A 207 -1.96 -16.87 21.74
N LEU A 208 -2.80 -17.35 20.82
CA LEU A 208 -4.11 -16.77 20.50
C LEU A 208 -4.99 -16.47 21.74
N PRO A 209 -5.14 -17.38 22.73
CA PRO A 209 -5.94 -17.09 23.92
C PRO A 209 -5.37 -15.95 24.76
N GLN A 210 -4.04 -15.83 24.81
CA GLN A 210 -3.35 -14.75 25.51
C GLN A 210 -3.57 -13.41 24.79
N TYR A 211 -3.53 -13.41 23.45
CA TYR A 211 -3.85 -12.23 22.65
C TYR A 211 -5.29 -11.76 22.84
N MET A 212 -6.26 -12.69 22.92
CA MET A 212 -7.65 -12.33 23.18
C MET A 212 -7.85 -11.72 24.59
N ALA A 213 -7.22 -12.30 25.61
CA ALA A 213 -7.29 -11.76 26.97
C ALA A 213 -6.72 -10.33 27.02
N ARG A 214 -5.51 -10.14 26.48
CA ARG A 214 -4.85 -8.82 26.42
C ARG A 214 -5.64 -7.81 25.58
N PHE A 215 -6.25 -8.24 24.48
CA PHE A 215 -7.11 -7.37 23.67
C PHE A 215 -8.32 -6.88 24.47
N LYS A 216 -8.98 -7.77 25.23
CA LYS A 216 -10.13 -7.38 26.08
C LYS A 216 -9.73 -6.37 27.15
N GLU A 217 -8.62 -6.63 27.85
CA GLU A 217 -8.09 -5.71 28.86
C GLU A 217 -7.78 -4.34 28.26
N LEU A 218 -7.09 -4.29 27.11
CA LEU A 218 -6.75 -3.03 26.45
C LEU A 218 -7.99 -2.31 25.90
N ASN A 219 -8.98 -3.04 25.38
CA ASN A 219 -10.22 -2.45 24.91
C ASN A 219 -11.02 -1.81 26.06
N GLU A 220 -11.10 -2.47 27.21
CA GLU A 220 -11.71 -1.90 28.43
C GLU A 220 -10.94 -0.65 28.91
N GLN A 221 -9.61 -0.66 28.86
CA GLN A 221 -8.79 0.51 29.18
C GLN A 221 -9.02 1.68 28.20
N LEU A 222 -9.11 1.42 26.90
CA LEU A 222 -9.36 2.44 25.89
C LEU A 222 -10.76 3.05 26.04
N GLN A 223 -11.76 2.23 26.36
CA GLN A 223 -13.14 2.67 26.61
C GLN A 223 -13.24 3.52 27.88
N THR A 224 -12.61 3.08 28.98
CA THR A 224 -12.60 3.85 30.24
C THR A 224 -11.87 5.19 30.10
N GLN A 225 -10.83 5.26 29.27
CA GLN A 225 -10.11 6.49 28.96
C GLN A 225 -10.82 7.38 27.91
N GLY A 226 -11.92 6.92 27.29
CA GLY A 226 -12.63 7.67 26.26
C GLY A 226 -11.83 7.89 24.97
N LYS A 227 -10.83 7.04 24.71
CA LYS A 227 -9.95 7.11 23.52
C LYS A 227 -10.52 6.37 22.31
N VAL A 228 -11.77 5.92 22.37
CA VAL A 228 -12.45 5.28 21.24
C VAL A 228 -13.29 6.31 20.50
N GLU A 229 -13.03 6.48 19.21
CA GLU A 229 -13.81 7.34 18.35
C GLU A 229 -14.94 6.54 17.69
N THR A 230 -16.17 7.05 17.81
CA THR A 230 -17.40 6.40 17.29
C THR A 230 -17.64 6.65 15.81
N ARG A 231 -16.90 7.59 15.21
CA ARG A 231 -16.96 7.89 13.78
C ARG A 231 -16.32 6.75 12.99
N SER A 232 -16.86 6.48 11.80
CA SER A 232 -16.29 5.48 10.89
C SER A 232 -14.93 5.93 10.39
N LEU A 233 -14.05 4.96 10.08
CA LEU A 233 -12.72 5.24 9.55
C LEU A 233 -12.81 6.12 8.30
N ASP A 234 -13.79 5.86 7.45
CA ASP A 234 -14.06 6.64 6.23
C ASP A 234 -14.32 8.13 6.50
N THR A 235 -15.17 8.44 7.48
CA THR A 235 -15.48 9.84 7.83
C THR A 235 -14.28 10.55 8.44
N LEU A 236 -13.44 9.85 9.20
CA LEU A 236 -12.24 10.41 9.79
C LEU A 236 -11.15 10.67 8.75
N VAL A 237 -10.98 9.74 7.80
CA VAL A 237 -10.06 9.92 6.68
C VAL A 237 -10.54 11.04 5.76
N SER A 238 -11.85 11.15 5.51
CA SER A 238 -12.43 12.25 4.72
C SER A 238 -12.16 13.62 5.34
N VAL A 239 -12.39 13.77 6.65
CA VAL A 239 -12.09 15.03 7.37
C VAL A 239 -10.60 15.34 7.34
N LEU A 240 -9.75 14.32 7.50
CA LEU A 240 -8.30 14.50 7.45
C LEU A 240 -7.82 14.90 6.04
N ALA A 241 -8.44 14.33 5.00
CA ALA A 241 -8.18 14.71 3.62
C ALA A 241 -8.60 16.16 3.37
N GLU A 242 -9.80 16.58 3.76
CA GLU A 242 -10.26 17.95 3.55
C GLU A 242 -9.36 19.01 4.23
N ASP A 243 -8.82 18.69 5.41
CA ASP A 243 -8.02 19.62 6.22
C ASP A 243 -6.55 19.70 5.76
N LYS A 244 -5.92 18.54 5.50
CA LYS A 244 -4.47 18.48 5.20
C LYS A 244 -4.14 18.48 3.71
N LEU A 245 -5.04 17.99 2.86
CA LEU A 245 -4.72 17.77 1.44
C LEU A 245 -4.39 19.07 0.71
N ARG A 246 -5.11 20.17 0.98
CA ARG A 246 -4.87 21.46 0.31
C ARG A 246 -3.45 21.97 0.54
N THR A 247 -2.97 21.92 1.78
CA THR A 247 -1.61 22.39 2.11
C THR A 247 -0.54 21.47 1.53
N CYS A 248 -0.79 20.16 1.49
CA CYS A 248 0.14 19.20 0.89
C CYS A 248 0.18 19.33 -0.65
N GLU A 249 -0.97 19.52 -1.31
CA GLU A 249 -1.07 19.72 -2.76
C GLU A 249 -0.31 20.96 -3.23
N GLU A 250 -0.39 22.08 -2.51
CA GLU A 250 0.36 23.29 -2.85
C GLU A 250 1.88 23.05 -2.82
N GLN A 251 2.36 22.30 -1.82
CA GLN A 251 3.77 21.94 -1.72
C GLN A 251 4.19 21.00 -2.85
N ASP A 252 3.39 19.96 -3.11
CA ASP A 252 3.65 18.97 -4.16
C ASP A 252 3.66 19.61 -5.56
N LEU A 253 2.70 20.50 -5.84
CA LEU A 253 2.64 21.25 -7.11
C LEU A 253 3.88 22.09 -7.34
N SER A 254 4.36 22.79 -6.30
CA SER A 254 5.58 23.62 -6.41
C SER A 254 6.84 22.78 -6.68
N GLN A 255 6.90 21.56 -6.15
CA GLN A 255 8.00 20.63 -6.41
C GLN A 255 7.89 20.04 -7.82
N TYR A 256 6.67 19.69 -8.23
CA TYR A 256 6.41 19.11 -9.54
C TYR A 256 6.72 20.10 -10.67
N GLU A 257 6.36 21.38 -10.53
CA GLU A 257 6.69 22.41 -11.52
C GLU A 257 8.21 22.51 -11.76
N LYS A 258 9.00 22.46 -10.68
CA LYS A 258 10.47 22.44 -10.77
C LYS A 258 10.98 21.17 -11.47
N LYS A 259 10.40 20.01 -11.16
CA LYS A 259 10.74 18.74 -11.82
C LYS A 259 10.45 18.79 -13.32
N VAL A 260 9.30 19.32 -13.73
CA VAL A 260 8.93 19.47 -15.15
C VAL A 260 9.92 20.36 -15.89
N GLN A 261 10.28 21.52 -15.31
CA GLN A 261 11.30 22.39 -15.90
C GLN A 261 12.66 21.68 -16.00
N ALA A 262 13.06 20.94 -14.97
CA ALA A 262 14.30 20.16 -15.00
C ALA A 262 14.28 19.11 -16.12
N TRP A 263 13.19 18.35 -16.27
CA TRP A 263 13.03 17.36 -17.34
C TRP A 263 13.08 18.00 -18.73
N GLU A 264 12.49 19.18 -18.91
CA GLU A 264 12.61 19.90 -20.17
C GLU A 264 14.05 20.30 -20.48
N THR A 265 14.79 20.79 -19.48
CA THR A 265 16.21 21.14 -19.67
C THR A 265 17.07 19.91 -19.99
N GLU A 266 16.84 18.78 -19.31
CA GLU A 266 17.54 17.53 -19.56
C GLU A 266 17.24 17.01 -20.97
N ARG A 267 15.97 17.02 -21.37
CA ARG A 267 15.55 16.63 -22.72
C ARG A 267 16.26 17.47 -23.79
N LEU A 268 16.34 18.79 -23.61
CA LEU A 268 17.05 19.68 -24.54
C LEU A 268 18.55 19.35 -24.62
N GLN A 269 19.19 19.07 -23.48
CA GLN A 269 20.60 18.66 -23.45
C GLN A 269 20.82 17.33 -24.17
N LEU A 270 19.92 16.35 -23.99
CA LEU A 270 20.01 15.05 -24.66
C LEU A 270 19.86 15.20 -26.18
N VAL A 271 18.92 16.02 -26.64
CA VAL A 271 18.74 16.31 -28.07
C VAL A 271 20.00 16.97 -28.65
N GLN A 272 20.59 17.96 -27.97
CA GLN A 272 21.84 18.58 -28.40
C GLN A 272 23.00 17.58 -28.47
N ARG A 273 23.12 16.68 -27.49
CA ARG A 273 24.12 15.60 -27.51
C ARG A 273 23.91 14.66 -28.69
N GLU A 274 22.66 14.27 -28.96
CA GLU A 274 22.31 13.42 -30.09
C GLU A 274 22.69 14.08 -31.43
N GLU A 275 22.39 15.37 -31.59
CA GLU A 275 22.75 16.14 -32.79
C GLU A 275 24.28 16.24 -32.98
N MET A 276 25.02 16.54 -31.91
CA MET A 276 26.49 16.57 -31.95
C MET A 276 27.07 15.21 -32.34
N MET A 277 26.54 14.11 -31.79
CA MET A 277 26.97 12.75 -32.16
C MET A 277 26.66 12.44 -33.62
N LYS A 278 25.45 12.78 -34.11
CA LYS A 278 25.08 12.61 -35.52
C LYS A 278 25.99 13.41 -36.45
N GLN A 279 26.38 14.63 -36.07
CA GLN A 279 27.31 15.46 -36.87
C GLN A 279 28.73 14.86 -36.91
N LYS A 280 29.26 14.42 -35.76
CA LYS A 280 30.57 13.74 -35.70
C LYS A 280 30.61 12.50 -36.58
N VAL A 281 29.59 11.63 -36.49
CA VAL A 281 29.48 10.43 -37.33
C VAL A 281 29.41 10.78 -38.82
N LYS A 282 28.73 11.88 -39.20
CA LYS A 282 28.72 12.35 -40.60
C LYS A 282 30.11 12.80 -41.07
N GLN A 283 30.84 13.54 -40.24
CA GLN A 283 32.20 14.00 -40.57
C GLN A 283 33.18 12.82 -40.70
N GLU A 284 33.12 11.85 -39.79
CA GLU A 284 33.93 10.63 -39.86
C GLU A 284 33.63 9.80 -41.12
N ARG A 285 32.35 9.69 -41.50
CA ARG A 285 31.98 9.02 -42.76
C ARG A 285 32.53 9.74 -43.98
N MET A 286 32.54 11.08 -43.98
CA MET A 286 33.12 11.84 -45.08
C MET A 286 34.65 11.70 -45.14
N SER A 287 35.34 11.70 -43.99
CA SER A 287 36.79 11.53 -43.95
C SER A 287 37.21 10.13 -44.41
N ILE A 288 36.49 9.07 -44.02
CA ILE A 288 36.72 7.71 -44.50
C ILE A 288 36.52 7.61 -46.02
N LYS A 289 35.42 8.18 -46.54
CA LYS A 289 35.17 8.19 -47.99
C LYS A 289 36.24 8.94 -48.77
N SER A 290 36.70 10.08 -48.25
CA SER A 290 37.81 10.80 -48.88
C SER A 290 39.12 10.04 -48.81
N ALA A 291 39.41 9.31 -47.73
CA ALA A 291 40.62 8.49 -47.62
C ALA A 291 40.60 7.28 -48.57
N GLN A 292 39.43 6.67 -48.78
CA GLN A 292 39.24 5.57 -49.73
C GLN A 292 39.30 6.00 -51.20
N ALA A 293 38.96 7.26 -51.50
CA ALA A 293 39.01 7.80 -52.87
C ALA A 293 40.42 8.25 -53.30
N VAL A 294 41.39 8.26 -52.38
CA VAL A 294 42.78 8.68 -52.61
C VAL A 294 43.74 7.48 -52.73
N GLN A 295 43.25 6.24 -52.50
CA GLN A 295 43.93 4.98 -52.84
C GLN A 295 43.56 4.51 -54.25
#